data_AF-A0A074WEJ7-F1
#
_entry.id   AF-A0A074WEJ7-F1
#
_cell.length_a   1.000
_cell.length_b   1.000
_cell.length_c   1.000
_cell.angle_alpha   90.00
_cell.angle_beta   90.00
_cell.angle_gamma   90.00
#
_symmetry.space_group_name_H-M   'P 1'
#
loop_
_entity.id
_entity.type
_entity.pdbx_description
1 polymer ?
#
loop_
_entity_poly.entity_id
_entity_poly.type
_entity_poly.pdbx_seq_one_letter_code
_entity_poly.pdbx_strand_id
1 'polypeptide(L)'
;MPPGLHRLPAKASLSTKSIYYGLGLVGLCSSLFHGLLSYHAHMADDTSMIVATSIVCYRAMTYSETGYHTVKDEQMVHELSFVSLIVVVAIKTRSLIKLRVHNPKDKEMLHRAVIFGAGCFVFGYLLWQLDSIFCAQLTILKRTVGLPWGILLELHGWWHILTAIGVHTFMIMVDRLTRDEVQFASDDSRLFGAKSTKKEE
;
A
#
# COMPACT_ATOMS: atom_id res chain seq x y z
N MET A 1 -38.76 -38.91 -14.53
CA MET A 1 -37.97 -37.68 -14.26
C MET A 1 -36.56 -38.08 -13.88
N PRO A 2 -35.55 -37.77 -14.69
CA PRO A 2 -34.21 -37.45 -14.19
C PRO A 2 -33.92 -35.94 -14.38
N PRO A 3 -33.31 -35.26 -13.41
CA PRO A 3 -32.91 -33.87 -13.57
C PRO A 3 -31.82 -33.78 -14.63
N GLY A 4 -32.09 -33.00 -15.69
CA GLY A 4 -31.14 -32.77 -16.77
C GLY A 4 -29.85 -32.13 -16.25
N LEU A 5 -28.71 -32.66 -16.68
CA LEU A 5 -27.40 -32.05 -16.46
C LEU A 5 -27.45 -30.59 -16.93
N HIS A 6 -27.24 -29.68 -15.98
CA HIS A 6 -27.10 -28.26 -16.23
C HIS A 6 -25.88 -28.05 -17.15
N ARG A 7 -26.11 -27.68 -18.42
CA ARG A 7 -25.03 -27.42 -19.38
C ARG A 7 -24.17 -26.27 -18.87
N LEU A 8 -22.86 -26.47 -18.87
CA LEU A 8 -21.89 -25.42 -18.59
C LEU A 8 -22.04 -24.28 -19.61
N PRO A 9 -22.04 -23.01 -19.16
CA PRO A 9 -22.10 -21.87 -20.06
C PRO A 9 -20.90 -21.89 -21.00
N ALA A 10 -21.14 -21.82 -22.31
CA ALA A 10 -20.12 -21.96 -23.37
C ALA A 10 -18.95 -20.95 -23.27
N LYS A 11 -19.10 -19.90 -22.45
CA LYS A 11 -18.09 -18.86 -22.16
C LYS A 11 -17.47 -18.98 -20.75
N ALA A 12 -17.36 -20.18 -20.18
CA ALA A 12 -16.65 -20.36 -18.91
C ALA A 12 -15.14 -20.10 -19.08
N SER A 13 -14.55 -19.33 -18.16
CA SER A 13 -13.10 -19.05 -18.09
C SER A 13 -12.29 -20.34 -18.00
N LEU A 14 -11.05 -20.34 -18.53
CA LEU A 14 -10.11 -21.46 -18.46
C LEU A 14 -9.95 -21.99 -17.02
N SER A 15 -10.02 -21.10 -16.03
CA SER A 15 -9.96 -21.42 -14.59
C SER A 15 -11.23 -22.09 -14.03
N THR A 16 -12.37 -21.94 -14.70
CA THR A 16 -13.59 -22.72 -14.38
C THR A 16 -13.55 -24.09 -15.02
N LYS A 17 -12.90 -24.23 -16.18
CA LYS A 17 -12.74 -25.48 -16.90
C LYS A 17 -11.70 -26.43 -16.26
N SER A 18 -10.75 -25.90 -15.49
CA SER A 18 -9.68 -26.70 -14.84
C SER A 18 -10.19 -27.77 -13.87
N ILE A 19 -11.28 -27.51 -13.13
CA ILE A 19 -11.90 -28.49 -12.23
C ILE A 19 -12.43 -29.70 -13.02
N TYR A 20 -13.04 -29.44 -14.19
CA TYR A 20 -13.56 -30.49 -15.06
C TYR A 20 -12.45 -31.28 -15.76
N TYR A 21 -11.35 -30.63 -16.12
CA TYR A 21 -10.17 -31.34 -16.65
C TYR A 21 -9.50 -32.23 -15.59
N GLY A 22 -9.41 -31.77 -14.34
CA GLY A 22 -8.92 -32.58 -13.22
C GLY A 22 -9.79 -33.82 -12.96
N LEU A 23 -11.12 -33.65 -12.97
CA LEU A 23 -12.04 -34.78 -12.84
C LEU A 23 -11.96 -35.76 -14.03
N GLY A 24 -11.82 -35.25 -15.25
CA GLY A 24 -11.63 -36.07 -16.45
C GLY A 24 -10.35 -36.89 -16.41
N LEU A 25 -9.26 -36.32 -15.87
CA LEU A 25 -7.99 -37.01 -15.68
C LEU A 25 -8.09 -38.18 -14.69
N VAL A 26 -8.78 -37.98 -13.56
CA VAL A 26 -9.06 -39.06 -12.59
C VAL A 26 -9.81 -40.21 -13.25
N GLY A 27 -10.85 -39.91 -14.03
CA GLY A 27 -11.61 -40.93 -14.75
C GLY A 27 -10.77 -41.74 -15.74
N LEU A 28 -9.84 -41.08 -16.45
CA LEU A 28 -8.90 -41.73 -17.37
C LEU A 28 -7.89 -42.63 -16.63
N CYS A 29 -7.28 -42.14 -15.55
CA CYS A 29 -6.29 -42.89 -14.77
C CYS A 29 -6.94 -44.11 -14.08
N SER A 30 -8.13 -43.95 -13.51
CA SER A 30 -8.87 -45.05 -12.87
C SER A 30 -9.31 -46.12 -13.87
N SER A 31 -9.74 -45.71 -15.07
CA SER A 31 -10.10 -46.65 -16.15
C SER A 31 -8.88 -47.45 -16.62
N LEU A 32 -7.72 -46.81 -16.74
CA LEU A 32 -6.46 -47.47 -17.11
C LEU A 32 -5.99 -48.44 -16.02
N PHE A 33 -6.15 -48.09 -14.74
CA PHE A 33 -5.85 -48.99 -13.63
C PHE A 33 -6.73 -50.25 -13.67
N HIS A 34 -8.04 -50.09 -13.77
CA HIS A 34 -8.96 -51.24 -13.87
C HIS A 34 -8.77 -52.07 -15.14
N GLY A 35 -8.27 -51.47 -16.24
CA GLY A 35 -7.97 -52.17 -17.48
C GLY A 35 -6.64 -52.92 -17.51
N LEU A 36 -5.61 -52.43 -16.80
CA LEU A 36 -4.24 -52.97 -16.88
C LEU A 36 -3.76 -53.65 -15.59
N LEU A 37 -4.39 -53.40 -14.43
CA LEU A 37 -4.00 -53.89 -13.10
C LEU A 37 -2.49 -53.76 -12.78
N SER A 38 -1.85 -52.74 -13.34
CA SER A 38 -0.42 -52.48 -13.14
C SER A 38 -0.19 -51.54 -11.97
N TYR A 39 0.89 -51.77 -11.22
CA TYR A 39 1.32 -50.91 -10.12
C TYR A 39 1.50 -49.45 -10.55
N HIS A 40 2.05 -49.23 -11.75
CA HIS A 40 2.23 -47.87 -12.28
C HIS A 40 0.89 -47.18 -12.58
N ALA A 41 -0.12 -47.93 -13.02
CA ALA A 41 -1.45 -47.39 -13.27
C ALA A 41 -2.19 -47.09 -11.95
N HIS A 42 -1.97 -47.91 -10.91
CA HIS A 42 -2.48 -47.66 -9.56
C HIS A 42 -1.93 -46.36 -8.96
N MET A 43 -0.61 -46.17 -9.01
CA MET A 43 0.03 -44.94 -8.52
C MET A 43 -0.38 -43.70 -9.32
N ALA A 44 -0.65 -43.86 -10.62
CA ALA A 44 -1.17 -42.78 -11.45
C ALA A 44 -2.61 -42.39 -11.05
N ASP A 45 -3.46 -43.36 -10.69
CA ASP A 45 -4.82 -43.11 -10.21
C ASP A 45 -4.82 -42.36 -8.88
N ASP A 46 -4.08 -42.86 -7.87
CA ASP A 46 -3.94 -42.21 -6.56
C ASP A 46 -3.40 -40.77 -6.68
N THR A 47 -2.39 -40.57 -7.53
CA THR A 47 -1.81 -39.24 -7.78
C THR A 47 -2.82 -38.31 -8.47
N SER A 48 -3.60 -38.82 -9.42
CA SER A 48 -4.60 -38.03 -10.14
C SER A 48 -5.70 -37.51 -9.19
N MET A 49 -6.11 -38.31 -8.21
CA MET A 49 -7.11 -37.94 -7.20
C MET A 49 -6.60 -36.82 -6.27
N ILE A 50 -5.33 -36.88 -5.87
CA ILE A 50 -4.68 -35.84 -5.05
C ILE A 50 -4.61 -34.52 -5.83
N VAL A 51 -4.23 -34.57 -7.12
CA VAL A 51 -4.15 -33.39 -7.98
C VAL A 51 -5.52 -32.76 -8.20
N ALA A 52 -6.55 -33.55 -8.51
CA ALA A 52 -7.91 -33.05 -8.70
C ALA A 52 -8.48 -32.40 -7.43
N THR A 53 -8.28 -33.03 -6.27
CA THR A 53 -8.72 -32.51 -4.97
C THR A 53 -7.99 -31.22 -4.60
N SER A 54 -6.69 -31.14 -4.88
CA SER A 54 -5.88 -29.94 -4.63
C SER A 54 -6.34 -28.75 -5.49
N ILE A 55 -6.71 -28.98 -6.75
CA ILE A 55 -7.25 -27.93 -7.65
C ILE A 55 -8.59 -27.42 -7.11
N VAL A 56 -9.48 -28.30 -6.65
CA VAL A 56 -10.77 -27.93 -6.06
C VAL A 56 -10.58 -27.18 -4.74
N CYS A 57 -9.68 -27.65 -3.88
CA CYS A 57 -9.35 -27.02 -2.59
C CYS A 57 -8.75 -25.63 -2.78
N TYR A 58 -7.76 -25.48 -3.68
CA TYR A 58 -7.16 -24.20 -4.05
C TYR A 58 -8.22 -23.22 -4.56
N ARG A 59 -9.13 -23.67 -5.42
CA ARG A 59 -10.24 -22.85 -5.95
C ARG A 59 -11.26 -22.48 -4.89
N ALA A 60 -11.53 -23.35 -3.92
CA ALA A 60 -12.41 -23.06 -2.79
C ALA A 60 -11.79 -22.03 -1.83
N MET A 61 -10.49 -22.18 -1.53
CA MET A 61 -9.75 -21.26 -0.65
C MET A 61 -9.53 -19.87 -1.26
N THR A 62 -9.38 -19.78 -2.57
CA THR A 62 -9.16 -18.49 -3.28
C THR A 62 -10.46 -17.76 -3.62
N TYR A 63 -11.65 -18.34 -3.37
CA TYR A 63 -12.91 -17.77 -3.82
C TYR A 63 -13.50 -16.70 -2.87
N SER A 64 -13.14 -16.61 -1.59
CA SER A 64 -13.83 -15.68 -0.67
C SER A 64 -13.00 -14.80 0.27
N GLU A 65 -11.80 -15.17 0.74
CA GLU A 65 -11.20 -14.42 1.88
C GLU A 65 -9.72 -13.99 1.74
N THR A 66 -8.86 -14.72 1.02
CA THR A 66 -7.39 -14.49 1.12
C THR A 66 -6.83 -13.33 0.29
N GLY A 67 -7.52 -12.84 -0.73
CA GLY A 67 -7.01 -11.72 -1.53
C GLY A 67 -7.22 -10.36 -0.85
N TYR A 68 -8.40 -10.16 -0.25
CA TYR A 68 -8.77 -8.90 0.37
C TYR A 68 -8.22 -8.77 1.79
N HIS A 69 -8.23 -9.85 2.58
CA HIS A 69 -7.69 -9.82 3.95
C HIS A 69 -6.17 -9.72 3.93
N THR A 70 -5.45 -10.56 3.18
CA THR A 70 -3.98 -10.51 3.13
C THR A 70 -3.46 -9.18 2.58
N VAL A 71 -4.08 -8.62 1.54
CA VAL A 71 -3.66 -7.31 0.98
C VAL A 71 -4.03 -6.17 1.92
N LYS A 72 -5.20 -6.21 2.58
CA LYS A 72 -5.54 -5.20 3.60
C LYS A 72 -4.65 -5.32 4.83
N ASP A 73 -4.30 -6.52 5.26
CA ASP A 73 -3.42 -6.76 6.40
C ASP A 73 -2.00 -6.25 6.08
N GLU A 74 -1.45 -6.55 4.91
CA GLU A 74 -0.15 -6.01 4.46
C GLU A 74 -0.18 -4.48 4.35
N GLN A 75 -1.22 -3.92 3.73
CA GLN A 75 -1.39 -2.47 3.58
C GLN A 75 -1.57 -1.76 4.93
N MET A 76 -2.34 -2.34 5.85
CA MET A 76 -2.55 -1.80 7.19
C MET A 76 -1.28 -1.84 8.02
N VAL A 77 -0.50 -2.93 7.93
CA VAL A 77 0.80 -3.01 8.61
C VAL A 77 1.76 -1.95 8.07
N HIS A 78 1.82 -1.75 6.75
CA HIS A 78 2.66 -0.71 6.14
C HIS A 78 2.23 0.70 6.59
N GLU A 79 0.93 1.00 6.57
CA GLU A 79 0.36 2.28 6.99
C GLU A 79 0.64 2.59 8.47
N LEU A 80 0.35 1.64 9.36
CA LEU A 80 0.59 1.80 10.81
C LEU A 80 2.07 1.95 11.11
N SER A 81 2.93 1.17 10.44
CA SER A 81 4.38 1.28 10.58
C SER A 81 4.88 2.67 10.17
N PHE A 82 4.40 3.20 9.04
CA PHE A 82 4.75 4.53 8.56
C PHE A 82 4.33 5.64 9.54
N VAL A 83 3.10 5.60 10.04
CA VAL A 83 2.60 6.59 11.03
C VAL A 83 3.41 6.50 12.33
N SER A 84 3.70 5.29 12.81
CA SER A 84 4.51 5.08 14.02
C SER A 84 5.91 5.68 13.88
N LEU A 85 6.55 5.52 12.73
CA LEU A 85 7.88 6.06 12.45
C LEU A 85 7.87 7.60 12.44
N ILE A 86 6.89 8.22 11.79
CA ILE A 86 6.74 9.68 11.79
C ILE A 86 6.57 10.22 13.22
N VAL A 87 5.77 9.55 14.05
CA VAL A 87 5.57 9.95 15.45
C VAL A 87 6.87 9.85 16.24
N VAL A 88 7.62 8.76 16.09
CA VAL A 88 8.92 8.57 16.75
C VAL A 88 9.91 9.66 16.32
N VAL A 89 10.02 9.95 15.01
CA VAL A 89 10.88 11.02 14.49
C VAL A 89 10.46 12.36 15.09
N ALA A 90 9.17 12.71 15.08
CA ALA A 90 8.69 13.97 15.63
C ALA A 90 9.00 14.12 17.13
N ILE A 91 8.85 13.06 17.93
CA ILE A 91 9.18 13.06 19.36
C ILE A 91 10.68 13.26 19.56
N LYS A 92 11.52 12.49 18.84
CA LYS A 92 12.98 12.57 18.95
C LYS A 92 13.51 13.94 18.49
N THR A 93 13.00 14.47 17.39
CA THR A 93 13.34 15.81 16.90
C THR A 93 12.97 16.88 17.94
N ARG A 94 11.77 16.82 18.54
CA ARG A 94 11.38 17.76 19.62
C ARG A 94 12.28 17.65 20.85
N SER A 95 12.69 16.44 21.22
CA SER A 95 13.63 16.22 22.33
C SER A 95 15.01 16.81 22.02
N LEU A 96 15.53 16.60 20.82
CA LEU A 96 16.82 17.16 20.38
C LEU A 96 16.80 18.68 20.34
N ILE A 97 15.72 19.29 19.86
CA ILE A 97 15.55 20.75 19.87
C ILE A 97 15.63 21.29 21.30
N LYS A 98 15.00 20.64 22.28
CA LYS A 98 15.05 21.08 23.69
C LYS A 98 16.45 20.95 24.32
N LEU A 99 17.24 19.97 23.91
CA LEU A 99 18.56 19.68 24.49
C LEU A 99 19.70 20.46 23.83
N ARG A 100 19.63 20.67 22.51
CA ARG A 100 20.75 21.23 21.74
C ARG A 100 20.58 22.71 21.40
N VAL A 101 19.36 23.23 21.42
CA VAL A 101 19.07 24.62 21.03
C VAL A 101 18.86 25.49 22.27
N HIS A 102 19.84 26.34 22.56
CA HIS A 102 19.81 27.27 23.70
C HIS A 102 19.16 28.62 23.34
N ASN A 103 19.24 29.03 22.07
CA ASN A 103 18.69 30.30 21.61
C ASN A 103 17.15 30.21 21.45
N PRO A 104 16.37 31.08 22.12
CA PRO A 104 14.91 31.04 22.03
C PRO A 104 14.36 31.31 20.63
N LYS A 105 15.05 32.12 19.81
CA LYS A 105 14.60 32.43 18.43
C LYS A 105 14.67 31.21 17.52
N ASP A 106 15.77 30.46 17.59
CA ASP A 106 15.97 29.26 16.76
C ASP A 106 15.02 28.15 17.17
N LYS A 107 14.71 28.06 18.47
CA LYS A 107 13.72 27.12 19.01
C LYS A 107 12.32 27.39 18.48
N GLU A 108 11.90 28.65 18.38
CA GLU A 108 10.60 29.02 17.83
C GLU A 108 10.53 28.71 16.33
N MET A 109 11.58 29.04 15.57
CA MET A 109 11.68 28.72 14.14
C MET A 109 11.56 27.22 13.90
N LEU A 110 12.32 26.40 14.64
CA LEU A 110 12.26 24.94 14.54
C LEU A 110 10.90 24.39 14.94
N HIS A 111 10.26 24.94 15.98
CA HIS A 111 8.93 24.51 16.38
C HIS A 111 7.89 24.77 15.29
N ARG A 112 7.94 25.93 14.63
CA ARG A 112 7.10 26.24 13.47
C ARG A 112 7.38 25.29 12.30
N ALA A 113 8.64 24.96 12.04
CA ALA A 113 9.02 23.98 11.01
C ALA A 113 8.49 22.56 11.32
N VAL A 114 8.54 22.12 12.59
CA VAL A 114 7.93 20.85 13.03
C VAL A 114 6.42 20.87 12.81
N ILE A 115 5.73 21.96 13.17
CA ILE A 115 4.28 22.08 12.98
C ILE A 115 3.93 22.06 11.49
N PHE A 116 4.68 22.79 10.66
CA PHE A 116 4.49 22.82 9.22
C PHE A 116 4.67 21.43 8.60
N GLY A 117 5.79 20.75 8.88
CA GLY A 117 6.05 19.41 8.39
C GLY A 117 4.99 18.41 8.85
N ALA A 118 4.59 18.44 10.12
CA ALA A 118 3.51 17.60 10.64
C ALA A 118 2.16 17.90 9.95
N GLY A 119 1.87 19.18 9.70
CA GLY A 119 0.68 19.61 8.96
C GLY A 119 0.65 19.07 7.53
N CYS A 120 1.79 19.09 6.82
CA CYS A 120 1.90 18.50 5.48
C CYS A 120 1.62 16.98 5.49
N PHE A 121 2.14 16.24 6.47
CA PHE A 121 1.85 14.80 6.60
C PHE A 121 0.38 14.52 6.89
N VAL A 122 -0.22 15.24 7.84
CA VAL A 122 -1.64 15.06 8.19
C VAL A 122 -2.53 15.42 7.01
N PHE A 123 -2.30 16.56 6.37
CA PHE A 123 -3.10 16.99 5.23
C PHE A 123 -2.96 16.04 4.05
N GLY A 124 -1.73 15.60 3.76
CA GLY A 124 -1.50 14.56 2.77
C GLY A 124 -2.28 13.28 3.11
N TYR A 125 -2.28 12.84 4.36
CA TYR A 125 -2.90 11.57 4.76
C TYR A 125 -4.42 11.66 4.58
N LEU A 126 -5.00 12.82 4.88
CA LEU A 126 -6.41 13.09 4.58
C LEU A 126 -6.70 13.01 3.08
N LEU A 127 -5.84 13.56 2.21
CA LEU A 127 -6.00 13.43 0.75
C LEU A 127 -5.93 11.97 0.29
N TRP A 128 -5.02 11.19 0.87
CA TRP A 128 -4.91 9.76 0.58
C TRP A 128 -6.16 8.99 1.02
N GLN A 129 -6.71 9.28 2.20
CA GLN A 129 -7.95 8.66 2.68
C GLN A 129 -9.16 9.08 1.84
N LEU A 130 -9.24 10.35 1.42
CA LEU A 130 -10.27 10.81 0.50
C LEU A 130 -10.20 10.11 -0.86
N ASP A 131 -8.99 9.93 -1.41
CA ASP A 131 -8.79 9.21 -2.67
C ASP A 131 -9.23 7.74 -2.56
N SER A 132 -8.91 7.10 -1.44
CA SER A 132 -9.31 5.72 -1.13
C SER A 132 -10.83 5.56 -1.01
N ILE A 133 -11.52 6.48 -0.31
CA ILE A 133 -12.98 6.45 -0.12
C ILE A 133 -13.74 6.76 -1.41
N PHE A 134 -13.29 7.76 -2.18
CA PHE A 134 -14.00 8.27 -3.35
C PHE A 134 -13.44 7.77 -4.69
N CYS A 135 -12.64 6.69 -4.68
CA CYS A 135 -11.92 6.18 -5.84
C CYS A 135 -12.80 5.99 -7.09
N ALA A 136 -14.00 5.45 -6.94
CA ALA A 136 -14.93 5.24 -8.05
C ALA A 136 -15.45 6.57 -8.63
N GLN A 137 -15.82 7.51 -7.77
CA GLN A 137 -16.37 8.81 -8.10
C GLN A 137 -15.31 9.71 -8.75
N LEU A 138 -14.10 9.73 -8.20
CA LEU A 138 -12.93 10.43 -8.76
C LEU A 138 -12.55 9.85 -10.13
N THR A 139 -12.65 8.53 -10.32
CA THR A 139 -12.33 7.89 -11.61
C THR A 139 -13.36 8.26 -12.69
N ILE A 140 -14.64 8.31 -12.35
CA ILE A 140 -15.69 8.77 -13.28
C ILE A 140 -15.48 10.25 -13.60
N LEU A 141 -15.23 11.09 -12.59
CA LEU A 141 -15.00 12.52 -12.78
C LEU A 141 -13.77 12.79 -13.65
N LYS A 142 -12.64 12.09 -13.41
CA LYS A 142 -11.42 12.17 -14.24
C LYS A 142 -11.69 11.83 -15.71
N ARG A 143 -12.49 10.80 -15.99
CA ARG A 143 -12.88 10.42 -17.35
C ARG A 143 -13.81 11.44 -18.02
N THR A 144 -14.60 12.17 -17.23
CA THR A 144 -15.55 13.17 -17.74
C THR A 144 -14.87 14.50 -18.02
N VAL A 145 -13.89 14.87 -17.19
CA VAL A 145 -13.19 16.15 -17.25
C VAL A 145 -12.02 16.14 -18.25
N GLY A 146 -11.40 14.98 -18.48
CA GLY A 146 -10.30 14.84 -19.45
C GLY A 146 -9.00 15.55 -19.03
N LEU A 147 -7.98 15.51 -19.89
CA LEU A 147 -6.71 16.21 -19.65
C LEU A 147 -6.84 17.70 -20.02
N PRO A 148 -6.18 18.63 -19.28
CA PRO A 148 -5.20 18.40 -18.21
C PRO A 148 -5.78 18.31 -16.79
N TRP A 149 -7.06 18.69 -16.57
CA TRP A 149 -7.66 18.77 -15.23
C TRP A 149 -7.87 17.42 -14.55
N GLY A 150 -7.85 16.33 -15.30
CA GLY A 150 -7.78 14.98 -14.74
C GLY A 150 -6.54 14.72 -13.87
N ILE A 151 -5.41 15.38 -14.14
CA ILE A 151 -4.17 15.27 -13.34
C ILE A 151 -4.33 16.00 -11.99
N LEU A 152 -4.96 17.17 -11.99
CA LEU A 152 -5.20 17.93 -10.75
C LEU A 152 -6.15 17.20 -9.79
N LEU A 153 -7.04 16.37 -10.33
CA LEU A 153 -7.96 15.52 -9.58
C LEU A 153 -7.31 14.23 -9.05
N GLU A 154 -6.02 13.98 -9.30
CA GLU A 154 -5.28 12.87 -8.67
C GLU A 154 -4.82 13.26 -7.27
N LEU A 155 -5.74 13.13 -6.31
CA LEU A 155 -5.47 13.38 -4.88
C LEU A 155 -4.31 12.51 -4.36
N HIS A 156 -4.17 11.29 -4.88
CA HIS A 156 -3.02 10.43 -4.61
C HIS A 156 -1.67 11.06 -5.02
N GLY A 157 -1.62 11.80 -6.12
CA GLY A 157 -0.40 12.53 -6.54
C GLY A 157 -0.06 13.66 -5.57
N TRP A 158 -1.07 14.40 -5.10
CA TRP A 158 -0.89 15.46 -4.10
C TRP A 158 -0.40 14.93 -2.74
N TRP A 159 -0.86 13.74 -2.33
CA TRP A 159 -0.32 13.04 -1.16
C TRP A 159 1.20 12.85 -1.25
N HIS A 160 1.71 12.35 -2.38
CA HIS A 160 3.15 12.15 -2.57
C HIS A 160 3.94 13.46 -2.54
N ILE A 161 3.40 14.53 -3.12
CA ILE A 161 4.06 15.85 -3.11
C ILE A 161 4.13 16.40 -1.67
N LEU A 162 3.02 16.37 -0.94
CA LEU A 162 2.94 16.89 0.43
C LEU A 162 3.80 16.10 1.40
N THR A 163 3.82 14.77 1.28
CA THR A 163 4.69 13.92 2.12
C THR A 163 6.15 14.13 1.78
N ALA A 164 6.52 14.28 0.50
CA ALA A 164 7.89 14.60 0.11
C ALA A 164 8.38 15.94 0.70
N ILE A 165 7.54 16.98 0.68
CA ILE A 165 7.84 18.27 1.31
C ILE A 165 8.01 18.12 2.82
N GLY A 166 7.12 17.36 3.48
CA GLY A 166 7.21 17.07 4.91
C GLY A 166 8.51 16.34 5.27
N VAL A 167 8.85 15.26 4.55
CA VAL A 167 10.07 14.48 4.74
C VAL A 167 11.30 15.37 4.54
N HIS A 168 11.35 16.15 3.47
CA HIS A 168 12.48 17.04 3.19
C HIS A 168 12.73 18.04 4.33
N THR A 169 11.66 18.62 4.87
CA THR A 169 11.69 19.51 6.03
C THR A 169 12.30 18.80 7.24
N PHE A 170 11.82 17.62 7.61
CA PHE A 170 12.35 16.86 8.75
C PHE A 170 13.79 16.37 8.51
N MET A 171 14.14 16.00 7.28
CA MET A 171 15.49 15.55 6.93
C MET A 171 16.51 16.66 7.16
N ILE A 172 16.24 17.88 6.67
CA ILE A 172 17.09 19.05 6.93
C ILE A 172 17.18 19.32 8.44
N MET A 173 16.06 19.29 9.15
CA MET A 173 16.05 19.54 10.59
C MET A 173 16.87 18.53 11.37
N VAL A 174 16.71 17.23 11.09
CA VAL A 174 17.45 16.16 11.76
C VAL A 174 18.94 16.27 11.44
N ASP A 175 19.31 16.42 10.16
CA ASP A 175 20.71 16.58 9.73
C ASP A 175 21.42 17.69 10.52
N ARG A 176 20.77 18.86 10.65
CA ARG A 176 21.34 20.00 11.38
C ARG A 176 21.42 19.77 12.88
N LEU A 177 20.44 19.11 13.48
CA LEU A 177 20.44 18.80 14.92
C LEU A 177 21.46 17.71 15.28
N THR A 178 21.83 16.85 14.34
CA THR A 178 22.81 15.77 14.55
C THR A 178 24.25 16.17 14.31
N ARG A 179 24.53 17.35 13.73
CA ARG A 179 25.89 17.86 13.57
C ARG A 179 26.52 18.19 14.94
N ASP A 180 27.85 18.13 14.99
CA ASP A 180 28.64 18.45 16.20
C ASP A 180 28.42 19.89 16.65
N GLU A 181 28.32 20.81 15.68
CA GLU A 181 27.93 22.19 15.90
C GLU A 181 26.54 22.48 15.31
N VAL A 182 25.64 22.99 16.15
CA VAL A 182 24.30 23.40 15.73
C VAL A 182 24.37 24.84 15.23
N GLN A 183 24.61 24.99 13.92
CA GLN A 183 24.61 26.29 13.23
C GLN A 183 23.41 26.36 12.27
N PHE A 184 22.51 27.34 12.50
CA PHE A 184 21.39 27.65 11.61
C PHE A 184 21.77 28.85 10.73
N ALA A 185 21.76 28.67 9.41
CA ALA A 185 22.13 29.73 8.47
C ALA A 185 20.97 30.71 8.25
N SER A 186 21.27 31.93 7.80
CA SER A 186 20.24 32.94 7.47
C SER A 186 19.28 32.51 6.36
N ASP A 187 19.72 31.62 5.45
CA ASP A 187 18.87 31.00 4.43
C ASP A 187 17.83 30.03 5.03
N ASP A 188 18.10 29.42 6.18
CA ASP A 188 17.14 28.53 6.87
C ASP A 188 15.91 29.32 7.35
N SER A 189 16.12 30.58 7.76
CA SER A 189 15.02 31.48 8.11
C SER A 189 14.08 31.70 6.93
N ARG A 190 14.62 31.80 5.71
CA ARG A 190 13.81 31.94 4.48
C ARG A 190 13.11 30.63 4.11
N LEU A 191 13.80 29.49 4.25
CA LEU A 191 13.26 28.17 3.96
C LEU A 191 12.06 27.82 4.87
N PHE A 192 12.13 28.18 6.15
CA PHE A 192 11.07 27.93 7.14
C PHE A 192 10.11 29.12 7.34
N GLY A 193 10.18 30.15 6.49
CA GLY A 193 9.22 31.26 6.46
C GLY A 193 9.37 32.31 7.56
N ALA A 194 10.50 32.36 8.27
CA ALA A 194 10.84 33.47 9.16
C ALA A 194 11.36 34.67 8.35
N LYS A 195 10.63 35.79 8.39
CA LYS A 195 11.10 37.07 7.85
C LYS A 195 12.45 37.42 8.47
N SER A 196 13.48 37.57 7.63
CA SER A 196 14.77 38.14 8.02
C SER A 196 14.52 39.53 8.62
N THR A 197 14.61 39.66 9.94
CA THR A 197 14.77 40.97 10.57
C THR A 197 16.19 41.42 10.25
N LYS A 198 16.32 42.27 9.23
CA LYS A 198 17.52 43.08 8.99
C LYS A 198 17.90 43.75 10.31
N LYS A 199 19.13 43.51 10.76
CA LYS A 199 19.80 44.34 11.75
C LYS A 199 20.41 45.49 10.95
N GLU A 200 19.74 46.63 10.92
CA GLU A 200 20.38 47.89 10.51
C GLU A 200 21.35 48.29 11.62
N GLU A 201 22.50 48.81 11.18
CA GLU A 201 23.70 49.17 11.95
C GLU A 201 23.45 50.15 13.10
#